data_AF-A0A2N5A6M5-F1
#
_entry.id   AF-A0A2N5A6M5-F1
#
_cell.length_a   1.000
_cell.length_b   1.000
_cell.length_c   1.000
_cell.angle_alpha   90.00
_cell.angle_beta   90.00
_cell.angle_gamma   90.00
#
_symmetry.space_group_name_H-M   'P 1'
#
loop_
_entity.id
_entity.type
_entity.pdbx_description
1 polymer ?
#
loop_
_entity_poly.entity_id
_entity_poly.type
_entity_poly.pdbx_seq_one_letter_code
_entity_poly.pdbx_strand_id
1 'polypeptide(L)'
;WKPASIAQADVIFTEMVAGEWYLCHELLQHATENYQLFIFLNDEEVTVIDHLPNCFKHAVFIHPHTAVHLLKEVIGHAIQRPLTEQHGSPFNRLRRCINCPCKSLSDAQTKVIYAFSIGLSPHEVATVLKISHKTIHSHKKNIMNKFHLKSRQQFNNLVQILARR
;
A
#
# COMPACT_ATOMS: atom_id res chain seq x y z
N TRP A 1 14.57 4.45 -2.77
CA TRP A 1 14.40 4.47 -4.24
C TRP A 1 14.45 5.92 -4.72
N LYS A 2 15.14 6.22 -5.83
CA LYS A 2 15.22 7.59 -6.38
C LYS A 2 14.14 7.81 -7.45
N PRO A 3 13.46 8.98 -7.49
CA PRO A 3 12.41 9.25 -8.48
C PRO A 3 12.87 9.07 -9.94
N ALA A 4 14.11 9.48 -10.26
CA ALA A 4 14.67 9.36 -11.60
C ALA A 4 14.75 7.90 -12.10
N SER A 5 15.03 6.94 -11.20
CA SER A 5 15.09 5.52 -11.56
C SER A 5 13.71 4.95 -11.85
N ILE A 6 12.69 5.38 -11.11
CA ILE A 6 11.29 4.95 -11.33
C ILE A 6 10.75 5.53 -12.64
N ALA A 7 11.13 6.77 -12.98
CA ALA A 7 10.65 7.44 -14.19
C ALA A 7 11.06 6.78 -15.51
N GLN A 8 12.05 5.87 -15.47
CA GLN A 8 12.58 5.13 -16.62
C GLN A 8 12.32 3.62 -16.51
N ALA A 9 11.66 3.15 -15.45
CA ALA A 9 11.46 1.73 -15.22
C ALA A 9 10.23 1.22 -15.98
N ASP A 10 10.42 0.16 -16.76
CA ASP A 10 9.33 -0.60 -17.39
C ASP A 10 8.82 -1.73 -16.49
N VAL A 11 9.66 -2.19 -15.55
CA VAL A 11 9.33 -3.23 -14.57
C VAL A 11 9.78 -2.80 -13.20
N ILE A 12 8.89 -2.92 -12.21
CA ILE A 12 9.13 -2.56 -10.82
C ILE A 12 8.80 -3.76 -9.92
N PHE A 13 9.76 -4.15 -9.09
CA PHE A 13 9.57 -5.18 -8.06
C PHE A 13 9.68 -4.54 -6.68
N THR A 14 8.68 -4.73 -5.83
CA THR A 14 8.73 -4.19 -4.46
C THR A 14 8.10 -5.15 -3.48
N GLU A 15 8.49 -5.03 -2.22
CA GLU A 15 7.79 -5.63 -1.10
C GLU A 15 6.86 -4.61 -0.47
N MET A 16 5.72 -5.05 0.05
CA MET A 16 4.80 -4.19 0.81
C MET A 16 4.18 -4.94 1.97
N VAL A 17 3.92 -4.21 3.06
CA VAL A 17 3.18 -4.76 4.21
C VAL A 17 1.68 -4.69 3.99
N ALA A 18 0.93 -5.47 4.76
CA ALA A 18 -0.53 -5.44 4.74
C ALA A 18 -1.08 -4.00 4.83
N GLY A 19 -1.89 -3.63 3.85
CA GLY A 19 -2.56 -2.34 3.78
C GLY A 19 -1.77 -1.22 3.10
N GLU A 20 -0.46 -1.37 2.88
CA GLU A 20 0.38 -0.34 2.28
C GLU A 20 -0.03 -0.01 0.84
N TRP A 21 -0.43 -1.01 0.06
CA TRP A 21 -0.89 -0.84 -1.32
C TRP A 21 -2.19 -0.04 -1.46
N TYR A 22 -2.90 0.26 -0.37
CA TYR A 22 -4.04 1.19 -0.42
C TYR A 22 -3.61 2.66 -0.28
N LEU A 23 -2.36 2.94 0.10
CA LEU A 23 -1.84 4.28 0.25
C LEU A 23 -1.41 4.86 -1.11
N CYS A 24 -1.40 6.18 -1.23
CA CYS A 24 -0.76 6.83 -2.37
C CYS A 24 0.76 6.61 -2.28
N HIS A 25 1.41 6.16 -3.35
CA HIS A 25 2.86 5.98 -3.36
C HIS A 25 3.52 7.03 -4.27
N GLU A 26 4.14 8.04 -3.67
CA GLU A 26 4.69 9.20 -4.39
C GLU A 26 5.69 8.82 -5.49
N LEU A 27 6.51 7.81 -5.23
CA LEU A 27 7.47 7.31 -6.23
C LEU A 27 6.76 6.82 -7.50
N LEU A 28 5.65 6.10 -7.38
CA LEU A 28 4.88 5.57 -8.51
C LEU A 28 4.11 6.65 -9.28
N GLN A 29 4.01 7.87 -8.74
CA GLN A 29 3.50 9.01 -9.52
C GLN A 29 4.45 9.38 -10.66
N HIS A 30 5.75 9.15 -10.48
CA HIS A 30 6.78 9.45 -11.48
C HIS A 30 6.98 8.33 -12.50
N ALA A 31 6.42 7.13 -12.25
CA ALA A 31 6.60 5.98 -13.13
C ALA A 31 6.06 6.25 -14.53
N THR A 32 6.61 5.54 -15.52
CA THR A 32 6.16 5.58 -16.92
C THR A 32 4.66 5.25 -17.05
N GLU A 33 4.08 5.43 -18.22
CA GLU A 33 2.64 5.14 -18.39
C GLU A 33 2.35 3.64 -18.36
N ASN A 34 3.32 2.81 -18.73
CA ASN A 34 3.16 1.39 -19.01
C ASN A 34 4.18 0.53 -18.23
N TYR A 35 4.35 0.75 -16.94
CA TYR A 35 5.19 -0.13 -16.12
C TYR A 35 4.41 -1.36 -15.63
N GLN A 36 5.08 -2.51 -15.57
CA GLN A 36 4.58 -3.68 -14.86
C GLN A 36 5.05 -3.65 -13.40
N LEU A 37 4.12 -3.72 -12.46
CA LEU A 37 4.41 -3.74 -11.02
C LEU A 37 4.23 -5.15 -10.46
N PHE A 38 5.21 -5.60 -9.70
CA PHE A 38 5.18 -6.83 -8.93
C PHE A 38 5.34 -6.50 -7.45
N ILE A 39 4.44 -7.04 -6.62
CA ILE A 39 4.41 -6.80 -5.18
C ILE A 39 4.56 -8.12 -4.47
N PHE A 40 5.69 -8.31 -3.80
CA PHE A 40 5.90 -9.42 -2.89
C PHE A 40 5.20 -9.13 -1.57
N LEU A 41 4.33 -10.06 -1.18
CA LEU A 41 3.62 -10.03 0.08
C LEU A 41 4.48 -10.69 1.16
N ASN A 42 4.49 -10.10 2.36
CA ASN A 42 5.24 -10.61 3.51
C ASN A 42 4.35 -11.39 4.50
N ASP A 43 3.07 -11.59 4.18
CA ASP A 43 2.06 -12.16 5.07
C ASP A 43 1.11 -13.07 4.27
N GLU A 44 0.99 -14.32 4.71
CA GLU A 44 0.21 -15.36 4.03
C GLU A 44 -1.31 -15.14 4.11
N GLU A 45 -1.79 -14.46 5.16
CA GLU A 45 -3.23 -14.27 5.40
C GLU A 45 -3.79 -13.02 4.70
N VAL A 46 -2.96 -12.35 3.90
CA VAL A 46 -3.36 -11.16 3.16
C VAL A 46 -4.35 -11.53 2.06
N THR A 47 -5.49 -10.85 2.09
CA THR A 47 -6.42 -10.82 0.96
C THR A 47 -6.40 -9.41 0.40
N VAL A 48 -5.90 -9.26 -0.83
CA VAL A 48 -5.98 -8.00 -1.56
C VAL A 48 -7.42 -7.84 -2.03
N ILE A 49 -8.04 -6.71 -1.70
CA ILE A 49 -9.44 -6.40 -2.01
C ILE A 49 -9.46 -5.30 -3.08
N ASP A 50 -10.58 -5.20 -3.78
CA ASP A 50 -10.86 -4.17 -4.79
C ASP A 50 -10.63 -2.73 -4.29
N HIS A 51 -10.62 -1.78 -5.24
CA HIS A 51 -10.35 -0.34 -5.03
C HIS A 51 -8.89 0.01 -4.72
N LEU A 52 -7.95 -0.67 -5.36
CA LEU A 52 -6.55 -0.29 -5.35
C LEU A 52 -6.33 1.11 -5.99
N PRO A 53 -5.34 1.88 -5.51
CA PRO A 53 -4.95 3.13 -6.16
C PRO A 53 -4.62 2.90 -7.64
N ASN A 54 -4.79 3.94 -8.46
CA ASN A 54 -4.65 3.82 -9.90
C ASN A 54 -3.26 3.34 -10.36
N CYS A 55 -2.20 3.61 -9.59
CA CYS A 55 -0.84 3.09 -9.82
C CYS A 55 -0.68 1.58 -9.53
N PHE A 56 -1.70 0.90 -9.04
CA PHE A 56 -1.67 -0.51 -8.66
C PHE A 56 -2.66 -1.39 -9.43
N LYS A 57 -3.45 -0.83 -10.35
CA LYS A 57 -4.53 -1.57 -11.04
C LYS A 57 -4.08 -2.84 -11.76
N HIS A 58 -2.83 -2.88 -12.22
CA HIS A 58 -2.24 -4.03 -12.91
C HIS A 58 -1.08 -4.65 -12.12
N ALA A 59 -1.01 -4.37 -10.82
CA ALA A 59 0.00 -4.98 -9.97
C ALA A 59 -0.23 -6.49 -9.86
N VAL A 60 0.84 -7.25 -9.99
CA VAL A 60 0.85 -8.69 -9.74
C VAL A 60 1.31 -8.91 -8.31
N PHE A 61 0.42 -9.44 -7.48
CA PHE A 61 0.74 -9.79 -6.10
C PHE A 61 1.31 -11.20 -6.03
N ILE A 62 2.48 -11.31 -5.42
CA ILE A 62 3.22 -12.55 -5.27
C ILE A 62 3.17 -12.95 -3.80
N HIS A 63 2.53 -14.09 -3.52
CA HIS A 63 2.39 -14.59 -2.15
C HIS A 63 3.72 -15.15 -1.62
N PRO A 64 3.90 -15.15 -0.28
CA PRO A 64 5.01 -15.88 0.34
C PRO A 64 5.04 -17.32 -0.15
N HIS A 65 6.24 -17.89 -0.25
CA HIS A 65 6.45 -19.30 -0.63
C HIS A 65 5.94 -19.71 -2.02
N THR A 66 5.60 -18.75 -2.90
CA THR A 66 5.34 -19.04 -4.32
C THR A 66 6.56 -19.77 -4.91
N ALA A 67 6.34 -20.94 -5.49
CA ALA A 67 7.41 -21.76 -6.04
C ALA A 67 8.13 -21.02 -7.18
N VAL A 68 9.45 -21.16 -7.25
CA VAL A 68 10.30 -20.42 -8.21
C VAL A 68 9.89 -20.64 -9.67
N HIS A 69 9.47 -21.86 -10.02
CA HIS A 69 8.99 -22.14 -11.38
C HIS A 69 7.71 -21.36 -11.71
N LEU A 70 6.77 -21.26 -10.76
CA LEU A 70 5.57 -20.44 -10.91
C LEU A 70 5.90 -18.95 -10.98
N LEU A 71 6.87 -18.46 -10.20
CA LEU A 71 7.32 -17.07 -10.28
C LEU A 71 7.79 -16.73 -11.69
N LYS A 72 8.59 -17.62 -12.31
CA LYS A 72 9.10 -17.41 -13.66
C LYS A 72 7.97 -17.32 -14.67
N GLU A 73 6.97 -18.20 -14.57
CA GLU A 73 5.80 -18.20 -15.45
C GLU A 73 4.97 -16.93 -15.28
N VAL A 74 4.64 -16.56 -14.04
CA VAL A 74 3.84 -15.37 -13.71
C VAL A 74 4.53 -14.08 -14.18
N ILE A 75 5.83 -13.94 -13.90
CA ILE A 75 6.61 -12.77 -14.31
C ILE A 75 6.72 -12.72 -15.83
N GLY A 76 7.06 -13.85 -16.47
CA GLY A 76 7.18 -13.92 -17.93
C GLY A 76 5.88 -13.55 -18.64
N HIS A 77 4.75 -14.11 -18.19
CA HIS A 77 3.43 -13.83 -18.76
C HIS A 77 3.02 -12.37 -18.56
N ALA A 78 3.24 -11.80 -17.37
CA ALA A 78 2.88 -10.41 -17.09
C ALA A 78 3.70 -9.41 -17.92
N ILE A 79 4.99 -9.66 -18.14
CA ILE A 79 5.85 -8.80 -18.96
C ILE A 79 5.53 -8.93 -20.46
N GLN A 80 5.21 -10.13 -20.94
CA GLN A 80 4.92 -10.37 -22.36
C GLN A 80 3.54 -9.87 -22.79
N ARG A 81 2.65 -9.57 -21.83
CA ARG A 81 1.31 -9.05 -22.12
C ARG A 81 1.40 -7.63 -22.68
N PRO A 82 0.75 -7.32 -23.82
CA PRO A 82 0.74 -5.96 -24.36
C PRO A 82 0.14 -4.98 -23.35
N LEU A 83 0.93 -4.00 -22.91
CA LEU A 83 0.51 -2.99 -21.93
C LEU A 83 -0.67 -2.14 -22.43
N THR A 84 -0.82 -2.02 -23.74
CA THR A 84 -1.95 -1.36 -24.42
C THR A 84 -3.30 -2.03 -24.16
N GLU A 85 -3.35 -3.34 -23.87
CA GLU A 85 -4.60 -4.04 -23.54
C GLU A 85 -5.03 -3.82 -22.08
N GLN A 86 -4.08 -3.45 -21.20
CA GLN A 86 -4.36 -3.25 -19.79
C GLN A 86 -4.90 -1.85 -19.50
N HIS A 87 -4.44 -0.84 -20.25
CA HIS A 87 -4.85 0.54 -20.07
C HIS A 87 -5.79 0.94 -21.20
N GLY A 88 -7.09 0.62 -21.09
CA GLY A 88 -8.14 0.85 -22.10
C GLY A 88 -8.34 2.31 -22.60
N SER A 89 -7.48 3.26 -22.24
CA SER A 89 -7.32 4.60 -22.83
C SER A 89 -5.89 5.13 -22.59
N PRO A 90 -5.36 6.08 -23.39
CA PRO A 90 -4.02 6.64 -23.18
C PRO A 90 -3.92 7.23 -21.77
N PHE A 91 -3.12 6.59 -20.94
CA PHE A 91 -3.07 6.84 -19.51
C PHE A 91 -2.16 8.04 -19.22
N ASN A 92 -2.70 9.26 -19.30
CA ASN A 92 -1.91 10.46 -19.02
C ASN A 92 -1.42 10.46 -17.56
N ARG A 93 -0.10 10.52 -17.34
CA ARG A 93 0.52 10.58 -16.00
C ARG A 93 -0.08 11.67 -15.11
N LEU A 94 -0.40 12.84 -15.67
CA LEU A 94 -1.02 13.97 -14.95
C LEU A 94 -2.42 13.63 -14.41
N ARG A 95 -3.10 12.65 -15.00
CA ARG A 95 -4.45 12.23 -14.61
C ARG A 95 -4.47 11.01 -13.69
N ARG A 96 -3.33 10.33 -13.48
CA ARG A 96 -3.23 9.11 -12.65
C ARG A 96 -3.80 9.29 -11.25
N CYS A 97 -3.54 10.44 -10.64
CA CYS A 97 -3.98 10.74 -9.27
C CYS A 97 -5.38 11.35 -9.19
N ILE A 98 -5.96 11.79 -10.31
CA ILE A 98 -7.33 12.35 -10.33
C ILE A 98 -8.31 11.21 -10.00
N ASN A 99 -9.16 11.44 -8.99
CA ASN A 99 -10.13 10.45 -8.48
C ASN A 99 -9.49 9.09 -8.12
N CYS A 100 -8.21 9.09 -7.74
CA CYS A 100 -7.53 7.88 -7.31
C CYS A 100 -8.13 7.39 -5.98
N PRO A 101 -8.53 6.11 -5.86
CA PRO A 101 -9.17 5.58 -4.65
C PRO A 101 -8.17 5.30 -3.51
N CYS A 102 -7.02 5.99 -3.50
CA CYS A 102 -6.05 5.83 -2.43
C CYS A 102 -6.66 6.25 -1.08
N LYS A 103 -6.38 5.45 -0.06
CA LYS A 103 -6.85 5.69 1.30
C LYS A 103 -5.89 6.63 2.00
N SER A 104 -6.45 7.56 2.77
CA SER A 104 -5.73 8.47 3.65
C SER A 104 -6.22 8.33 5.09
N LEU A 105 -5.38 8.79 6.01
CA LEU A 105 -5.75 8.97 7.41
C LEU A 105 -6.32 10.38 7.60
N SER A 106 -7.30 10.53 8.49
CA SER A 106 -7.67 11.86 8.99
C SER A 106 -6.61 12.38 9.95
N ASP A 107 -6.59 13.69 10.22
CA ASP A 107 -5.63 14.31 11.15
C ASP A 107 -5.63 13.64 12.53
N ALA A 108 -6.82 13.28 13.04
CA ALA A 108 -6.94 12.56 14.30
C ALA A 108 -6.33 11.15 14.22
N GLN A 109 -6.55 10.43 13.12
CA GLN A 109 -5.94 9.12 12.92
C GLN A 109 -4.41 9.22 12.75
N THR A 110 -3.91 10.25 12.08
CA THR A 110 -2.47 10.52 11.93
C THR A 110 -1.81 10.75 13.28
N LYS A 111 -2.41 11.55 14.17
CA LYS A 111 -1.92 11.75 15.55
C LYS A 111 -1.86 10.45 16.35
N VAL A 112 -2.90 9.62 16.23
CA VAL A 112 -2.94 8.29 16.88
C VAL A 112 -1.86 7.36 16.32
N ILE A 113 -1.67 7.33 15.00
CA ILE A 113 -0.64 6.53 14.34
C ILE A 113 0.76 6.95 14.77
N TYR A 114 1.04 8.26 14.79
CA TYR A 114 2.32 8.80 15.24
C TYR A 114 2.61 8.42 16.70
N ALA A 115 1.61 8.54 17.58
CA ALA A 115 1.77 8.15 18.98
C ALA A 115 2.10 6.65 19.13
N PHE A 116 1.47 5.78 18.34
CA PHE A 116 1.80 4.35 18.32
C PHE A 116 3.17 4.06 17.70
N SER A 117 3.61 4.82 16.68
CA SER A 117 4.88 4.55 16.01
C SER A 117 6.09 4.80 16.90
N ILE A 118 5.97 5.75 17.84
CA ILE A 118 6.99 6.03 18.86
C ILE A 118 6.86 5.13 20.12
N GLY A 119 5.97 4.14 20.09
CA GLY A 119 5.88 3.10 21.13
C GLY A 119 4.92 3.40 22.28
N LEU A 120 4.10 4.46 22.23
CA LEU A 120 3.14 4.74 23.29
C LEU A 120 2.06 3.65 23.38
N SER A 121 1.76 3.23 24.60
CA SER A 121 0.64 2.34 24.91
C SER A 121 -0.71 3.04 24.67
N PRO A 122 -1.81 2.30 24.46
CA PRO A 122 -3.13 2.91 24.29
C PRO A 122 -3.55 3.86 25.42
N HIS A 123 -3.05 3.64 26.64
CA HIS A 123 -3.29 4.53 27.79
C HIS A 123 -2.52 5.85 27.63
N GLU A 124 -1.24 5.78 27.31
CA GLU A 124 -0.43 6.99 27.09
C GLU A 124 -0.94 7.80 25.91
N VAL A 125 -1.35 7.16 24.81
CA VAL A 125 -1.98 7.85 23.68
C VAL A 125 -3.26 8.58 24.11
N ALA A 126 -4.12 7.94 24.91
CA ALA A 126 -5.34 8.57 25.44
C ALA A 126 -5.01 9.82 26.29
N THR A 127 -4.00 9.72 27.16
CA THR A 127 -3.53 10.84 28.00
C THR A 127 -2.96 11.98 27.16
N VAL A 128 -2.02 11.68 26.25
CA VAL A 128 -1.33 12.69 25.42
C VAL A 128 -2.29 13.40 24.48
N LEU A 129 -3.20 12.65 23.84
CA LEU A 129 -4.18 13.22 22.92
C LEU A 129 -5.43 13.77 23.63
N LYS A 130 -5.52 13.66 24.96
CA LYS A 130 -6.65 14.08 25.79
C LYS A 130 -8.00 13.55 25.27
N ILE A 131 -8.03 12.27 24.89
CA ILE A 131 -9.22 11.57 24.40
C ILE A 131 -9.46 10.27 25.19
N SER A 132 -10.69 9.76 25.14
CA SER A 132 -11.05 8.55 25.89
C SER A 132 -10.37 7.29 25.33
N HIS A 133 -10.15 6.30 26.18
CA HIS A 133 -9.71 4.95 25.76
C HIS A 133 -10.64 4.34 24.71
N LYS A 134 -11.97 4.56 24.84
CA LYS A 134 -12.96 4.09 23.86
C LYS A 134 -12.70 4.71 22.48
N THR A 135 -12.33 5.99 22.45
CA THR A 135 -11.98 6.73 21.22
C THR A 135 -10.71 6.14 20.58
N ILE A 136 -9.68 5.82 21.35
CA ILE A 136 -8.47 5.15 20.85
C ILE A 136 -8.79 3.78 20.24
N HIS A 137 -9.58 2.97 20.94
CA HIS A 137 -9.99 1.66 20.43
C HIS A 137 -10.79 1.79 19.12
N SER A 138 -11.70 2.75 19.05
CA SER A 138 -12.46 3.07 17.84
C SER A 138 -11.56 3.50 16.69
N HIS A 139 -10.60 4.43 16.92
CA HIS A 139 -9.64 4.84 15.90
C HIS A 139 -8.83 3.66 15.38
N LYS A 140 -8.29 2.82 16.28
CA LYS A 140 -7.54 1.62 15.89
C LYS A 140 -8.39 0.67 15.03
N LYS A 141 -9.60 0.35 15.47
CA LYS A 141 -10.53 -0.51 14.72
C LYS A 141 -10.86 0.07 13.35
N ASN A 142 -11.13 1.37 13.27
CA ASN A 142 -11.46 2.04 12.02
C ASN A 142 -10.27 2.06 11.06
N ILE A 143 -9.04 2.21 11.55
CA ILE A 143 -7.82 2.11 10.73
C ILE A 143 -7.65 0.67 10.23
N MET A 144 -7.75 -0.32 11.10
CA MET A 144 -7.64 -1.74 10.70
C MET A 144 -8.67 -2.09 9.62
N ASN A 145 -9.93 -1.70 9.80
CA ASN A 145 -10.97 -1.91 8.80
C ASN A 145 -10.69 -1.16 7.49
N LYS A 146 -10.25 0.11 7.58
CA LYS A 146 -9.92 0.95 6.42
C LYS A 146 -8.84 0.28 5.56
N PHE A 147 -7.82 -0.32 6.18
CA PHE A 147 -6.69 -0.93 5.47
C PHE A 147 -6.76 -2.47 5.36
N HIS A 148 -7.90 -3.06 5.73
CA HIS A 148 -8.14 -4.51 5.68
C HIS A 148 -7.11 -5.34 6.47
N LEU A 149 -6.72 -4.84 7.64
CA LEU A 149 -5.76 -5.50 8.54
C LEU A 149 -6.52 -6.46 9.46
N LYS A 150 -6.05 -7.71 9.50
CA LYS A 150 -6.62 -8.82 10.27
C LYS A 150 -5.93 -9.03 11.62
N SER A 151 -4.68 -8.58 11.77
CA SER A 151 -3.89 -8.85 12.97
C SER A 151 -3.25 -7.61 13.59
N ARG A 152 -2.86 -7.73 14.88
CA ARG A 152 -2.06 -6.71 15.56
C ARG A 152 -0.71 -6.50 14.88
N GLN A 153 -0.11 -7.57 14.35
CA GLN A 153 1.18 -7.51 13.66
C GLN A 153 1.06 -6.68 12.38
N GLN A 154 0.03 -6.92 11.56
CA GLN A 154 -0.24 -6.13 10.36
C GLN A 154 -0.47 -4.65 10.67
N PHE A 155 -1.24 -4.35 11.73
CA PHE A 155 -1.42 -2.98 12.22
C PHE A 155 -0.08 -2.32 12.58
N ASN A 156 0.75 -2.99 13.37
CA ASN A 156 2.05 -2.46 13.78
C ASN A 156 2.99 -2.24 12.58
N ASN A 157 3.02 -3.18 11.63
CA ASN A 157 3.82 -3.07 10.41
C ASN A 157 3.39 -1.84 9.60
N LEU A 158 2.08 -1.64 9.39
CA LEU A 158 1.56 -0.49 8.66
C LEU A 158 1.84 0.83 9.39
N VAL A 159 1.72 0.87 10.73
CA VAL A 159 2.07 2.04 11.55
C VAL A 159 3.51 2.50 11.28
N GLN A 160 4.46 1.56 11.19
CA GLN A 160 5.86 1.86 10.92
C GLN A 160 6.09 2.44 9.52
N ILE A 161 5.30 2.02 8.52
CA ILE A 161 5.32 2.62 7.18
C ILE A 161 4.74 4.04 7.20
N LEU A 162 3.59 4.23 7.87
CA LEU A 162 2.89 5.50 7.93
C LEU A 162 3.68 6.59 8.66
N ALA A 163 4.51 6.21 9.64
CA ALA A 163 5.33 7.16 10.40
C ALA A 163 6.57 7.70 9.64
N ARG A 164 6.94 7.05 8.54
CA ARG A 164 8.10 7.42 7.70
C ARG A 164 7.73 8.27 6.49
N ARG A 165 6.44 8.54 6.32
CA ARG A 165 5.86 9.35 5.25
C ARG A 165 5.65 10.76 5.77
#